data_AF-A0A7G1G1R5-F1
#
_entry.id   AF-A0A7G1G1R5-F1
#
_cell.length_a   1.000
_cell.length_b   1.000
_cell.length_c   1.000
_cell.angle_alpha   90.00
_cell.angle_beta   90.00
_cell.angle_gamma   90.00
#
_symmetry.space_group_name_H-M   'P 1'
#
loop_
_entity.id
_entity.type
_entity.pdbx_description
1 polymer ?
#
loop_
_entity_poly.entity_id
_entity_poly.type
_entity_poly.pdbx_seq_one_letter_code
_entity_poly.pdbx_strand_id
1 'polypeptide(L)'
;MKNGFILIETVFELLIISIMTLAVLATFARTVFILKKVMNDIVDLNIKENSIMETIRITKNEIKNLYYYNEYMIISNNNGEKTGLKYNKYSKKLYRYKNNYGTVGITYIGDNITKFNYEKNFLSIGFGKDILKIAIQEEKNGQ
;
A
#
# COMPACT_ATOMS: atom_id res chain seq x y z
N MET A 1 -57.17 18.71 39.39
CA MET A 1 -56.98 18.31 37.97
C MET A 1 -55.76 18.92 37.31
N LYS A 2 -55.44 20.22 37.51
CA LYS A 2 -54.24 20.87 36.91
C LYS A 2 -52.91 20.15 37.19
N ASN A 3 -52.66 19.73 38.44
CA ASN A 3 -51.38 19.09 38.79
C ASN A 3 -51.17 17.71 38.13
N GLY A 4 -52.24 16.97 37.85
CA GLY A 4 -52.14 15.68 37.15
C GLY A 4 -51.86 15.85 35.66
N PHE A 5 -52.39 16.90 35.04
CA PHE A 5 -52.10 17.25 33.65
C PHE A 5 -50.64 17.68 33.47
N ILE A 6 -50.12 18.53 34.37
CA ILE A 6 -48.71 18.96 34.38
C ILE A 6 -47.78 17.75 34.53
N LEU A 7 -48.11 16.80 35.42
CA LEU A 7 -47.30 15.60 35.62
C LEU A 7 -47.21 14.74 34.34
N ILE A 8 -48.32 14.54 33.65
CA ILE A 8 -48.36 13.77 32.40
C ILE A 8 -47.55 14.47 31.31
N GLU A 9 -47.70 15.78 31.16
CA GLU A 9 -46.95 16.60 30.19
C GLU A 9 -45.43 16.48 30.43
N THR A 10 -44.98 16.65 31.68
CA THR A 10 -43.56 16.50 32.04
C THR A 10 -43.03 15.09 31.77
N VAL A 11 -43.82 14.04 31.99
CA VAL A 11 -43.41 12.66 31.69
C VAL A 11 -43.20 12.47 30.18
N PHE A 12 -44.09 13.01 29.35
CA PHE A 12 -43.94 12.94 27.90
C PHE A 12 -42.75 13.76 27.40
N GLU A 13 -42.51 14.95 27.96
CA GLU A 13 -41.32 15.74 27.63
C GLU A 13 -40.03 15.00 27.95
N LEU A 14 -39.92 14.41 29.15
CA LEU A 14 -38.76 13.61 29.55
C LEU A 14 -38.57 12.38 28.66
N LEU A 15 -39.66 11.73 28.26
CA LEU A 15 -39.63 10.61 27.33
C LEU A 15 -39.08 11.03 25.97
N ILE A 16 -39.57 12.16 25.42
CA ILE A 16 -39.11 12.68 24.13
C ILE A 16 -37.64 13.08 24.20
N ILE A 17 -37.21 13.76 25.28
CA ILE A 17 -35.80 14.12 25.52
C ILE A 17 -34.93 12.85 25.60
N SER A 18 -35.39 11.80 26.29
CA SER A 18 -34.68 10.54 26.39
C SER A 18 -34.49 9.88 25.02
N ILE A 19 -35.56 9.80 24.22
CA ILE A 19 -35.52 9.23 22.86
C ILE A 19 -34.57 10.04 21.96
N MET A 20 -34.64 11.37 22.00
CA MET A 20 -33.74 12.23 21.23
C MET A 20 -32.29 12.03 21.66
N THR A 21 -32.03 11.94 22.97
CA THR A 21 -30.68 11.71 23.49
C THR A 21 -30.13 10.37 23.01
N LEU A 22 -30.94 9.31 23.03
CA LEU A 22 -30.56 7.99 22.51
C LEU A 22 -30.29 8.04 21.00
N ALA A 23 -31.09 8.75 20.23
CA ALA A 23 -30.87 8.93 18.79
C ALA A 23 -29.55 9.67 18.49
N VAL A 24 -29.27 10.74 19.24
CA VAL A 24 -28.01 11.48 19.13
C VAL A 24 -26.83 10.58 19.49
N LEU A 25 -26.93 9.83 20.58
CA LEU A 25 -25.86 8.92 21.04
C LEU A 25 -25.59 7.81 20.03
N ALA A 26 -26.64 7.21 19.46
CA ALA A 26 -26.53 6.21 18.42
C ALA A 26 -25.86 6.77 17.15
N THR A 27 -26.22 7.98 16.75
CA THR A 27 -25.61 8.66 15.61
C THR A 27 -24.14 8.97 15.87
N PHE A 28 -23.80 9.46 17.06
CA PHE A 28 -22.42 9.71 17.48
C PHE A 28 -21.58 8.43 17.47
N ALA A 29 -22.09 7.33 18.06
CA ALA A 29 -21.40 6.05 18.06
C ALA A 29 -21.13 5.54 16.64
N ARG A 30 -22.11 5.69 15.73
CA ARG A 30 -21.95 5.34 14.32
C ARG A 30 -20.87 6.19 13.64
N THR A 31 -20.86 7.49 13.89
CA THR A 31 -19.82 8.39 13.35
C THR A 31 -18.44 8.00 13.83
N VAL A 32 -18.26 7.70 15.12
CA VAL A 32 -16.98 7.24 15.68
C VAL A 32 -16.52 5.93 15.03
N PHE A 33 -17.45 4.99 14.83
CA PHE A 33 -17.13 3.72 14.17
C PHE A 33 -16.67 3.92 12.72
N ILE A 34 -17.37 4.77 11.96
CA ILE A 34 -17.00 5.11 10.58
C ILE A 34 -15.65 5.83 10.56
N LEU A 35 -15.41 6.79 11.44
CA LEU A 35 -14.15 7.50 11.54
C LEU A 35 -12.98 6.54 11.77
N LYS A 36 -13.12 5.61 12.72
CA LYS A 36 -12.10 4.59 12.98
C LYS A 36 -11.79 3.75 11.73
N LYS A 37 -12.83 3.35 10.99
CA LYS A 37 -12.66 2.60 9.75
C LYS A 37 -11.89 3.42 8.71
N VAL A 38 -12.30 4.66 8.47
CA VAL A 38 -11.64 5.56 7.50
C VAL A 38 -10.19 5.82 7.88
N MET A 39 -9.88 6.01 9.17
CA MET A 39 -8.50 6.18 9.62
C MET A 39 -7.63 4.96 9.31
N ASN A 40 -8.13 3.74 9.55
CA ASN A 40 -7.41 2.52 9.20
C ASN A 40 -7.19 2.41 7.69
N ASP A 41 -8.24 2.69 6.89
CA ASP A 41 -8.15 2.66 5.43
C ASP A 41 -7.09 3.65 4.91
N ILE A 42 -7.00 4.86 5.49
CA ILE A 42 -5.96 5.86 5.14
C ILE A 42 -4.56 5.37 5.50
N VAL A 43 -4.38 4.75 6.68
CA VAL A 43 -3.07 4.21 7.09
C VAL A 43 -2.64 3.10 6.12
N ASP A 44 -3.53 2.19 5.77
CA ASP A 44 -3.25 1.10 4.83
C ASP A 44 -2.90 1.64 3.43
N LEU A 45 -3.65 2.64 2.95
CA LEU A 45 -3.37 3.33 1.68
C LEU A 45 -1.99 4.01 1.70
N ASN A 46 -1.67 4.75 2.75
CA ASN A 46 -0.37 5.41 2.89
C ASN A 46 0.80 4.42 2.92
N ILE A 47 0.65 3.29 3.63
CA ILE A 47 1.68 2.24 3.67
C ILE A 47 1.89 1.67 2.26
N LYS A 48 0.80 1.42 1.53
CA LYS A 48 0.85 0.91 0.16
C LYS A 48 1.48 1.90 -0.81
N GLU A 49 1.05 3.16 -0.81
CA GLU A 49 1.59 4.20 -1.68
C GLU A 49 3.09 4.42 -1.45
N ASN A 50 3.51 4.51 -0.19
CA ASN A 50 4.93 4.62 0.15
C ASN A 50 5.74 3.41 -0.32
N SER A 51 5.16 2.21 -0.20
CA SER A 51 5.77 0.96 -0.67
C SER A 51 5.94 0.92 -2.19
N ILE A 52 4.93 1.37 -2.92
CA ILE A 52 4.95 1.52 -4.38
C ILE A 52 6.03 2.53 -4.78
N MET A 53 6.00 3.72 -4.18
CA MET A 53 6.93 4.81 -4.51
C MET A 53 8.38 4.44 -4.23
N GLU A 54 8.66 3.80 -3.09
CA GLU A 54 10.01 3.38 -2.76
C GLU A 54 10.50 2.28 -3.72
N THR A 55 9.61 1.35 -4.10
CA THR A 55 9.93 0.31 -5.09
C THR A 55 10.23 0.91 -6.46
N ILE A 56 9.46 1.89 -6.92
CA ILE A 56 9.72 2.63 -8.16
C ILE A 56 11.07 3.34 -8.08
N ARG A 57 11.33 4.06 -6.98
CA ARG A 57 12.57 4.83 -6.77
C ARG A 57 13.79 3.94 -6.81
N ILE A 58 13.76 2.81 -6.10
CA ILE A 58 14.84 1.82 -6.09
C ILE A 58 15.02 1.22 -7.48
N THR A 59 13.94 0.79 -8.12
CA THR A 59 14.01 0.21 -9.46
C THR A 59 14.66 1.20 -10.43
N LYS A 60 14.19 2.45 -10.49
CA LYS A 60 14.76 3.48 -11.37
C LYS A 60 16.24 3.77 -11.08
N ASN A 61 16.66 3.69 -9.83
CA ASN A 61 18.03 4.04 -9.44
C ASN A 61 19.02 2.89 -9.70
N GLU A 62 18.62 1.65 -9.42
CA GLU A 62 19.51 0.47 -9.45
C GLU A 62 19.49 -0.25 -10.81
N ILE A 63 18.38 -0.16 -11.54
CA ILE A 63 18.15 -0.81 -12.84
C ILE A 63 18.19 0.29 -13.91
N LYS A 64 19.38 0.55 -14.47
CA LYS A 64 19.61 1.49 -15.57
C LYS A 64 20.32 0.77 -16.72
N ASN A 65 19.85 0.97 -17.96
CA ASN A 65 20.51 0.58 -19.22
C ASN A 65 20.94 -0.89 -19.28
N LEU A 66 19.96 -1.77 -19.39
CA LEU A 66 20.13 -3.21 -19.28
C LEU A 66 19.98 -3.92 -20.63
N TYR A 67 20.85 -4.91 -20.86
CA TYR A 67 21.00 -5.56 -22.18
C TYR A 67 20.54 -7.02 -22.23
N TYR A 68 20.58 -7.75 -21.12
CA TYR A 68 20.25 -9.17 -21.07
C TYR A 68 19.57 -9.55 -19.76
N TYR A 69 18.61 -10.47 -19.86
CA TYR A 69 17.78 -10.95 -18.76
C TYR A 69 17.90 -12.46 -18.58
N ASN A 70 18.01 -12.92 -17.33
CA ASN A 70 17.73 -14.30 -16.93
C ASN A 70 16.61 -14.31 -15.88
N GLU A 71 15.70 -15.28 -15.98
CA GLU A 71 14.56 -15.54 -15.08
C GLU A 71 14.88 -15.48 -13.58
N TYR A 72 16.16 -15.60 -13.20
CA TYR A 72 16.63 -15.69 -11.83
C TYR A 72 17.50 -14.52 -11.33
N MET A 73 17.07 -13.27 -11.51
CA MET A 73 17.57 -12.05 -10.80
C MET A 73 18.79 -11.32 -11.41
N ILE A 74 19.21 -11.63 -12.62
CA ILE A 74 20.44 -11.05 -13.14
C ILE A 74 20.15 -10.29 -14.42
N ILE A 75 20.26 -8.98 -14.34
CA ILE A 75 20.20 -8.10 -15.49
C ILE A 75 21.60 -7.54 -15.72
N SER A 76 22.22 -7.85 -16.86
CA SER A 76 23.57 -7.36 -17.15
C SER A 76 23.51 -6.01 -17.84
N ASN A 77 24.33 -5.07 -17.39
CA ASN A 77 24.63 -3.86 -18.16
C ASN A 77 25.58 -4.18 -19.34
N ASN A 78 25.84 -3.19 -20.19
CA ASN A 78 26.75 -3.30 -21.34
C ASN A 78 28.16 -3.77 -21.02
N ASN A 79 28.59 -3.64 -19.76
CA ASN A 79 29.94 -3.97 -19.31
C ASN A 79 30.02 -5.38 -18.69
N GLY A 80 28.93 -6.16 -18.73
CA GLY A 80 28.87 -7.49 -18.10
C GLY A 80 28.65 -7.46 -16.58
N GLU A 81 28.46 -6.29 -15.99
CA GLU A 81 28.11 -6.17 -14.57
C GLU A 81 26.64 -6.54 -14.37
N LYS A 82 26.40 -7.40 -13.38
CA LYS A 82 25.09 -7.91 -13.02
C LYS A 82 24.42 -6.99 -12.01
N THR A 83 23.29 -6.40 -12.36
CA THR A 83 22.42 -5.62 -11.47
C THR A 83 21.05 -6.30 -11.40
N GLY A 84 20.40 -6.22 -10.25
CA GLY A 84 19.10 -6.85 -10.08
C GLY A 84 18.47 -6.59 -8.72
N LEU A 85 17.19 -6.88 -8.66
CA LEU A 85 16.38 -6.79 -7.45
C LEU A 85 15.80 -8.17 -7.13
N LYS A 86 15.70 -8.46 -5.84
CA LYS A 86 14.96 -9.62 -5.33
C LYS A 86 14.09 -9.19 -4.18
N TYR A 87 12.83 -9.58 -4.19
CA TYR A 87 11.96 -9.40 -3.04
C TYR A 87 11.85 -10.68 -2.22
N ASN A 88 11.95 -10.56 -0.90
CA ASN A 88 11.60 -11.62 0.05
C ASN A 88 10.31 -11.23 0.78
N LYS A 89 9.26 -11.99 0.53
CA LYS A 89 7.93 -11.79 1.12
C LYS A 89 7.89 -11.99 2.62
N TYR A 90 8.68 -12.92 3.17
CA TYR A 90 8.68 -13.23 4.59
C TYR A 90 9.34 -12.14 5.42
N SER A 91 10.45 -11.58 4.91
CA SER A 91 11.17 -10.50 5.59
C SER A 91 10.77 -9.10 5.15
N LYS A 92 9.87 -8.99 4.16
CA LYS A 92 9.47 -7.75 3.48
C LYS A 92 10.66 -6.91 2.99
N LYS A 93 11.70 -7.59 2.51
CA LYS A 93 12.96 -6.96 2.08
C LYS A 93 13.10 -6.99 0.58
N LEU A 94 13.39 -5.84 0.00
CA LEU A 94 13.88 -5.67 -1.36
C LEU A 94 15.41 -5.61 -1.34
N TYR A 95 16.03 -6.69 -1.81
CA TYR A 95 17.48 -6.83 -1.94
C TYR A 95 17.93 -6.25 -3.26
N ARG A 96 19.02 -5.47 -3.21
CA ARG A 96 19.68 -4.85 -4.34
C ARG A 96 21.01 -5.55 -4.57
N TYR A 97 21.23 -6.03 -5.78
CA TYR A 97 22.44 -6.75 -6.18
C TYR A 97 23.23 -5.93 -7.20
N LYS A 98 24.55 -5.91 -7.05
CA LYS A 98 25.49 -5.35 -8.01
C LYS A 98 26.73 -6.24 -8.06
N ASN A 99 27.13 -6.62 -9.26
CA ASN A 99 28.25 -7.52 -9.58
C ASN A 99 28.06 -8.96 -9.04
N ASN A 100 29.06 -9.82 -9.24
CA ASN A 100 29.06 -11.22 -8.76
C ASN A 100 29.22 -11.34 -7.22
N TYR A 101 29.25 -10.25 -6.46
CA TYR A 101 29.71 -10.21 -5.06
C TYR A 101 28.60 -10.07 -4.00
N GLY A 102 27.35 -10.38 -4.32
CA GLY A 102 26.26 -10.46 -3.33
C GLY A 102 25.40 -9.21 -3.19
N THR A 103 24.69 -9.08 -2.06
CA THR A 103 23.72 -7.99 -1.83
C THR A 103 24.47 -6.72 -1.47
N VAL A 104 24.28 -5.64 -2.23
CA VAL A 104 24.88 -4.32 -1.97
C VAL A 104 23.97 -3.39 -1.17
N GLY A 105 22.67 -3.69 -1.10
CA GLY A 105 21.73 -2.92 -0.31
C GLY A 105 20.44 -3.66 -0.03
N ILE A 106 19.77 -3.26 1.05
CA ILE A 106 18.46 -3.79 1.44
C ILE A 106 17.54 -2.60 1.67
N THR A 107 16.30 -2.68 1.22
CA THR A 107 15.24 -1.75 1.60
C THR A 107 14.04 -2.52 2.12
N TYR A 108 13.42 -2.00 3.17
CA TYR A 108 12.20 -2.56 3.74
C TYR A 108 10.98 -1.98 3.01
N ILE A 109 10.04 -2.84 2.65
CA ILE A 109 8.78 -2.45 2.01
C ILE A 109 7.67 -2.69 3.03
N GLY A 110 6.88 -1.66 3.33
CA GLY A 110 5.85 -1.74 4.37
C GLY A 110 4.73 -2.71 4.00
N ASP A 111 4.26 -2.63 2.76
CA ASP A 111 3.23 -3.49 2.20
C ASP A 111 3.79 -4.82 1.68
N ASN A 112 2.95 -5.85 1.69
CA ASN A 112 3.32 -7.17 1.18
C ASN A 112 3.19 -7.20 -0.34
N ILE A 113 4.33 -7.39 -1.02
CA ILE A 113 4.32 -7.62 -2.45
C ILE A 113 3.83 -9.05 -2.73
N THR A 114 2.72 -9.16 -3.47
CA THR A 114 2.07 -10.44 -3.82
C THR A 114 2.73 -11.14 -5.00
N LYS A 115 3.33 -10.36 -5.90
CA LYS A 115 4.02 -10.83 -7.11
C LYS A 115 5.28 -10.00 -7.32
N PHE A 116 6.42 -10.62 -7.54
CA PHE A 116 7.66 -9.93 -7.89
C PHE A 116 8.40 -10.77 -8.92
N ASN A 117 8.23 -10.43 -10.19
CA ASN A 117 8.83 -11.19 -11.28
C ASN A 117 9.24 -10.26 -12.42
N TYR A 118 10.31 -10.64 -13.07
CA TYR A 118 10.72 -10.03 -14.30
C TYR A 118 9.99 -10.71 -15.46
N GLU A 119 9.46 -9.93 -16.39
CA GLU A 119 8.68 -10.37 -17.55
C GLU A 119 9.18 -9.62 -18.79
N LYS A 120 10.05 -10.26 -19.59
CA LYS A 120 10.67 -9.67 -20.79
C LYS A 120 11.35 -8.32 -20.47
N ASN A 121 10.73 -7.21 -20.85
CA ASN A 121 11.25 -5.85 -20.72
C ASN A 121 10.71 -5.12 -19.48
N PHE A 122 9.94 -5.81 -18.63
CA PHE A 122 9.30 -5.22 -17.46
C PHE A 122 9.65 -5.98 -16.19
N LEU A 123 9.68 -5.25 -15.08
CA LEU A 123 9.56 -5.79 -13.74
C LEU A 123 8.11 -5.62 -13.29
N SER A 124 7.42 -6.75 -13.13
CA SER A 124 6.03 -6.85 -12.67
C SER A 124 6.00 -7.02 -11.15
N ILE A 125 5.32 -6.10 -10.46
CA ILE A 125 5.26 -6.01 -9.00
C ILE A 125 3.81 -5.87 -8.56
N GLY A 126 3.31 -6.83 -7.78
CA GLY A 126 1.94 -6.85 -7.28
C GLY A 126 1.82 -6.28 -5.87
N PHE A 127 0.92 -5.33 -5.67
CA PHE A 127 0.51 -4.79 -4.37
C PHE A 127 -0.98 -5.09 -4.15
N GLY A 128 -1.26 -6.24 -3.53
CA GLY A 128 -2.63 -6.74 -3.41
C GLY A 128 -3.23 -7.09 -4.77
N LYS A 129 -4.28 -6.35 -5.18
CA LYS A 129 -4.96 -6.51 -6.48
C LYS A 129 -4.30 -5.71 -7.62
N ASP A 130 -3.46 -4.74 -7.29
CA ASP A 130 -2.84 -3.86 -8.28
C ASP A 130 -1.51 -4.43 -8.75
N ILE A 131 -1.21 -4.26 -10.04
CA ILE A 131 0.04 -4.71 -10.65
C ILE A 131 0.73 -3.50 -11.25
N LEU A 132 1.89 -3.16 -10.68
CA LEU A 132 2.82 -2.19 -11.22
C LEU A 132 3.74 -2.90 -12.23
N LYS A 133 3.88 -2.32 -13.43
CA LYS A 133 4.87 -2.77 -14.42
C LYS A 133 5.88 -1.65 -14.66
N ILE A 134 7.14 -1.92 -14.33
CA ILE A 134 8.23 -0.97 -14.52
C ILE A 134 9.05 -1.42 -15.71
N ALA A 135 9.19 -0.58 -16.74
CA ALA A 135 10.08 -0.87 -17.86
C ALA A 135 11.54 -0.90 -17.37
N ILE A 136 12.27 -1.96 -17.72
CA ILE A 136 13.66 -2.17 -17.31
C ILE A 136 14.65 -2.17 -18.48
N GLN A 137 14.15 -2.10 -19.70
CA GLN A 137 14.95 -1.97 -20.93
C GLN A 137 14.41 -0.78 -21.74
N GLU A 138 15.31 -0.01 -22.35
CA GLU A 138 14.93 1.04 -23.29
C GLU A 138 14.33 0.42 -24.56
N GLU A 139 13.26 1.01 -25.10
CA GLU A 139 12.82 0.68 -26.45
C GLU A 139 13.99 0.98 -27.40
N LYS A 140 14.47 -0.05 -28.11
CA LYS A 140 15.37 0.17 -29.23
C LYS A 140 14.58 0.92 -30.29
N ASN A 141 14.67 2.25 -30.28
CA ASN A 141 14.26 3.06 -31.43
C ASN A 141 15.01 2.52 -32.64
N GLY A 142 14.27 1.99 -33.61
CA GLY A 142 14.79 1.20 -34.72
C GLY A 142 15.96 1.89 -35.42
N GLN A 143 17.05 1.13 -35.56
CA GLN A 143 17.98 1.26 -36.68
C GLN A 143 17.43 0.46 -37.86
#